data_AF-A0A8T5M184-F1
#
_entry.id   AF-A0A8T5M184-F1
#
_cell.length_a   1.000
_cell.length_b   1.000
_cell.length_c   1.000
_cell.angle_alpha   90.00
_cell.angle_beta   90.00
_cell.angle_gamma   90.00
#
_symmetry.space_group_name_H-M   'P 1'
#
loop_
_entity.id
_entity.type
_entity.pdbx_description
1 polymer ?
#
loop_
_entity_poly.entity_id
_entity_poly.type
_entity_poly.pdbx_seq_one_letter_code
_entity_poly.pdbx_strand_id
1 'polypeptide(L)'
;MELDRVVSEIEDTGVYWRGDSSVEYIEGQAVLSLRIKNGDPISQMIPGLPDDVVDQIKYPTPTQVADSTSFQTEVLPRRIKVFNNGGSIREAVAPLVEIANSVQYPEIHITRRAGSYILILDQKAIYATESLIEYCPLAKALFTRHDYEDDTGLQDRILRELNEQAIGEFKMFGPNRRLQECEAKVPFGSSEIMMNAMEQGYFEVGIQVCDGVGTVITTSPQSSQGVGAVMTGTFFTTPIRDLVRRCYEEGVYPVCPETADIDQVEGVRSAILLGHNKIAVTTAAEANRDLGKISELEMEGIEIYKFALCSTGIEKETAEVMAEHADLAWTCASKHAREVIAPSALIQVGLKIPAYVMTQRGWELVKSRLLAIDPEFKETLDSLPLDPENRHFIAHISGGRLTAKPVSAIREGVDIPRPLV
;
A
#
# COMPACT_ATOMS: atom_id res chain seq x y z
N MET A 1 -0.70 15.46 15.06
CA MET A 1 -1.10 16.83 14.64
C MET A 1 -0.13 17.92 15.10
N GLU A 2 0.13 18.94 14.27
CA GLU A 2 0.90 20.14 14.65
C GLU A 2 -0.03 21.33 14.93
N LEU A 3 0.10 21.94 16.11
CA LEU A 3 -0.84 22.97 16.58
C LEU A 3 -0.93 24.18 15.65
N ASP A 4 0.22 24.71 15.21
CA ASP A 4 0.25 25.95 14.42
C ASP A 4 -0.42 25.77 13.06
N ARG A 5 -0.22 24.59 12.43
CA ARG A 5 -0.92 24.23 11.20
C ARG A 5 -2.42 24.11 11.40
N VAL A 6 -2.85 23.40 12.45
CA VAL A 6 -4.28 23.18 12.75
C VAL A 6 -4.98 24.52 12.99
N VAL A 7 -4.38 25.40 13.80
CA VAL A 7 -4.92 26.74 14.07
C VAL A 7 -5.01 27.56 12.80
N SER A 8 -3.95 27.59 11.98
CA SER A 8 -3.93 28.34 10.72
C SER A 8 -5.00 27.87 9.74
N GLU A 9 -5.24 26.56 9.63
CA GLU A 9 -6.24 26.00 8.71
C GLU A 9 -7.67 26.27 9.18
N ILE A 10 -7.91 26.21 10.49
CA ILE A 10 -9.19 26.60 11.09
C ILE A 10 -9.45 28.10 10.93
N GLU A 11 -8.43 28.95 11.07
CA GLU A 11 -8.58 30.39 10.86
C GLU A 11 -8.97 30.74 9.41
N ASP A 12 -8.50 29.96 8.43
CA ASP A 12 -8.79 30.17 7.01
C ASP A 12 -10.14 29.56 6.57
N THR A 13 -10.42 28.34 7.03
CA THR A 13 -11.53 27.52 6.48
C THR A 13 -12.60 27.15 7.51
N GLY A 14 -12.36 27.39 8.80
CA GLY A 14 -13.22 26.96 9.91
C GLY A 14 -13.02 25.50 10.35
N VAL A 15 -12.25 24.71 9.59
CA VAL A 15 -12.03 23.29 9.87
C VAL A 15 -10.62 22.87 9.47
N TYR A 16 -9.97 22.12 10.34
CA TYR A 16 -8.81 21.30 9.98
C TYR A 16 -9.30 19.88 9.69
N TRP A 17 -8.94 19.30 8.55
CA TRP A 17 -9.31 17.93 8.22
C TRP A 17 -8.12 17.11 7.73
N ARG A 18 -8.05 15.86 8.20
CA ARG A 18 -7.00 14.93 7.79
C ARG A 18 -7.39 13.48 7.98
N GLY A 19 -8.03 12.87 6.97
CA GLY A 19 -8.26 11.43 6.83
C GLY A 19 -9.00 10.75 7.99
N ASP A 20 -8.28 10.52 9.09
CA ASP A 20 -8.71 9.92 10.34
C ASP A 20 -8.99 10.93 11.47
N SER A 21 -8.72 12.22 11.26
CA SER A 21 -8.90 13.27 12.28
C SER A 21 -9.46 14.56 11.68
N SER A 22 -10.22 15.32 12.47
CA SER A 22 -10.61 16.69 12.14
C SER A 22 -10.77 17.55 13.39
N VAL A 23 -10.60 18.85 13.26
CA VAL A 23 -10.89 19.83 14.30
C VAL A 23 -11.73 20.96 13.71
N GLU A 24 -12.91 21.19 14.26
CA GLU A 24 -13.81 22.26 13.86
C GLU A 24 -13.88 23.31 14.96
N TYR A 25 -14.03 24.59 14.62
CA TYR A 25 -14.27 25.65 15.60
C TYR A 25 -15.53 26.45 15.23
N ILE A 26 -16.54 26.39 16.10
CA ILE A 26 -17.84 27.01 15.89
C ILE A 26 -18.25 27.73 17.18
N GLU A 27 -18.54 29.03 17.08
CA GLU A 27 -19.14 29.84 18.16
C GLU A 27 -18.43 29.74 19.54
N GLY A 28 -17.10 29.68 19.57
CA GLY A 28 -16.33 29.60 20.84
C GLY A 28 -16.06 28.17 21.33
N GLN A 29 -16.49 27.16 20.58
CA GLN A 29 -16.27 25.75 20.88
C GLN A 29 -15.43 25.09 19.80
N ALA A 30 -14.38 24.40 20.21
CA ALA A 30 -13.62 23.50 19.35
C ALA A 30 -14.09 22.05 19.52
N VAL A 31 -14.17 21.31 18.42
CA VAL A 31 -14.56 19.90 18.39
C VAL A 31 -13.51 19.11 17.65
N LEU A 32 -12.80 18.23 18.36
CA LEU A 32 -11.92 17.23 17.78
C LEU A 32 -12.72 15.98 17.48
N SER A 33 -12.61 15.46 16.26
CA SER A 33 -13.11 14.16 15.87
C SER A 33 -11.95 13.26 15.51
N LEU A 34 -11.78 12.14 16.22
CA LEU A 34 -10.78 11.12 15.96
C LEU A 34 -11.44 9.81 15.54
N ARG A 35 -11.00 9.23 14.42
CA ARG A 35 -11.24 7.84 14.10
C ARG A 35 -10.37 6.97 15.00
N ILE A 36 -10.93 5.87 15.49
CA ILE A 36 -10.21 4.90 16.32
C ILE A 36 -10.15 3.58 15.58
N LYS A 37 -8.94 3.06 15.45
CA LYS A 37 -8.71 1.74 14.88
C LYS A 37 -8.98 0.69 15.95
N ASN A 38 -9.94 -0.18 15.70
CA ASN A 38 -10.22 -1.33 16.55
C ASN A 38 -9.54 -2.59 15.99
N GLY A 39 -9.04 -3.44 16.89
CA GLY A 39 -8.22 -4.62 16.56
C GLY A 39 -8.89 -5.78 15.84
N ASP A 40 -10.19 -5.68 15.57
CA ASP A 40 -11.00 -6.70 14.93
C ASP A 40 -10.39 -7.33 13.64
N PRO A 41 -9.62 -6.61 12.80
CA PRO A 41 -9.01 -7.23 11.62
C PRO A 41 -8.01 -8.34 11.94
N ILE A 42 -7.35 -8.31 13.11
CA ILE A 42 -6.29 -9.28 13.45
C ILE A 42 -6.87 -10.69 13.57
N SER A 43 -7.96 -10.87 14.32
CA SER A 43 -8.56 -12.20 14.51
C SER A 43 -9.13 -12.78 13.22
N GLN A 44 -9.53 -11.92 12.27
CA GLN A 44 -10.01 -12.33 10.96
C GLN A 44 -8.88 -12.70 10.00
N MET A 45 -7.79 -11.94 9.99
CA MET A 45 -6.66 -12.14 9.08
C MET A 45 -5.64 -13.17 9.58
N ILE A 46 -5.54 -13.37 10.89
CA ILE A 46 -4.59 -14.28 11.55
C ILE A 46 -5.37 -15.34 12.33
N PRO A 47 -6.05 -16.27 11.65
CA PRO A 47 -6.74 -17.37 12.33
C PRO A 47 -5.74 -18.24 13.09
N GLY A 48 -6.11 -18.70 14.28
CA GLY A 48 -5.26 -19.57 15.10
C GLY A 48 -4.14 -18.83 15.85
N LEU A 49 -4.23 -17.50 15.97
CA LEU A 49 -3.35 -16.73 16.85
C LEU A 49 -3.52 -17.20 18.32
N PRO A 50 -2.44 -17.50 19.06
CA PRO A 50 -2.54 -17.91 20.45
C PRO A 50 -3.19 -16.85 21.35
N ASP A 51 -4.03 -17.27 22.29
CA ASP A 51 -4.77 -16.38 23.21
C ASP A 51 -3.82 -15.48 24.02
N ASP A 52 -2.66 -16.00 24.43
CA ASP A 52 -1.65 -15.24 25.17
C ASP A 52 -1.03 -14.11 24.36
N VAL A 53 -0.96 -14.25 23.02
CA VAL A 53 -0.53 -13.18 22.11
C VAL A 53 -1.65 -12.16 21.93
N VAL A 54 -2.90 -12.62 21.82
CA VAL A 54 -4.08 -11.73 21.73
C VAL A 54 -4.19 -10.85 22.97
N ASP A 55 -3.98 -11.40 24.17
CA ASP A 55 -4.06 -10.68 25.44
C ASP A 55 -2.99 -9.58 25.59
N GLN A 56 -1.88 -9.67 24.86
CA GLN A 56 -0.82 -8.64 24.82
C GLN A 56 -1.22 -7.43 23.97
N ILE A 57 -2.17 -7.62 23.04
CA ILE A 57 -2.58 -6.58 22.09
C ILE A 57 -3.64 -5.68 22.73
N LYS A 58 -3.22 -4.49 23.16
CA LYS A 58 -4.11 -3.51 23.81
C LYS A 58 -4.29 -2.28 22.93
N TYR A 59 -5.43 -2.20 22.26
CA TYR A 59 -5.82 -1.02 21.50
C TYR A 59 -6.27 0.12 22.42
N PRO A 60 -6.09 1.38 21.98
CA PRO A 60 -6.64 2.51 22.72
C PRO A 60 -8.15 2.38 22.80
N THR A 61 -8.66 2.40 24.02
CA THR A 61 -10.10 2.47 24.28
C THR A 61 -10.58 3.91 24.11
N PRO A 62 -11.83 4.12 23.67
CA PRO A 62 -12.41 5.46 23.63
C PRO A 62 -12.30 6.24 24.94
N THR A 63 -12.34 5.53 26.06
CA THR A 63 -12.23 6.10 27.40
C THR A 63 -10.80 6.55 27.75
N GLN A 64 -9.75 5.86 27.26
CA GLN A 64 -8.35 6.26 27.49
C GLN A 64 -7.97 7.56 26.78
N VAL A 65 -8.57 7.84 25.63
CA VAL A 65 -8.40 9.11 24.90
C VAL A 65 -9.08 10.28 25.62
N ALA A 66 -10.06 9.97 26.48
CA ALA A 66 -10.95 10.91 27.17
C ALA A 66 -10.61 11.13 28.65
N ASP A 67 -9.56 10.51 29.19
CA ASP A 67 -9.33 10.37 30.65
C ASP A 67 -8.87 11.66 31.38
N SER A 68 -9.15 12.82 30.79
CA SER A 68 -9.18 14.08 31.52
C SER A 68 -10.64 14.43 31.82
N THR A 69 -10.99 14.42 33.10
CA THR A 69 -12.29 14.84 33.67
C THR A 69 -12.72 16.29 33.35
N SER A 70 -11.99 16.97 32.45
CA SER A 70 -12.14 18.36 32.04
C SER A 70 -12.84 18.59 30.69
N PHE A 71 -13.03 17.56 29.85
CA PHE A 71 -13.68 17.73 28.53
C PHE A 71 -14.97 16.94 28.41
N GLN A 72 -15.92 17.48 27.65
CA GLN A 72 -17.10 16.73 27.22
C GLN A 72 -16.69 15.80 26.07
N THR A 73 -17.15 14.55 26.08
CA THR A 73 -16.81 13.54 25.06
C THR A 73 -18.01 12.76 24.59
N GLU A 74 -18.06 12.45 23.29
CA GLU A 74 -19.05 11.58 22.66
C GLU A 74 -18.35 10.39 22.00
N VAL A 75 -18.74 9.17 22.36
CA VAL A 75 -18.18 7.94 21.79
C VAL A 75 -19.16 7.38 20.77
N LEU A 76 -18.70 7.26 19.53
CA LEU A 76 -19.41 6.70 18.39
C LEU A 76 -18.70 5.42 17.90
N PRO A 77 -19.35 4.57 17.09
CA PRO A 77 -18.67 3.44 16.46
C PRO A 77 -17.43 3.90 15.68
N ARG A 78 -16.24 3.42 16.09
CA ARG A 78 -14.92 3.77 15.52
C ARG A 78 -14.59 5.26 15.50
N ARG A 79 -15.28 6.11 16.28
CA ARG A 79 -15.00 7.54 16.32
C ARG A 79 -15.24 8.12 17.72
N ILE A 80 -14.40 9.05 18.12
CA ILE A 80 -14.54 9.82 19.35
C ILE A 80 -14.63 11.29 18.98
N LYS A 81 -15.56 12.00 19.62
CA LYS A 81 -15.55 13.47 19.61
C LYS A 81 -15.19 13.99 20.98
N VAL A 82 -14.30 14.97 21.01
CA VAL A 82 -13.86 15.68 22.22
C VAL A 82 -14.14 17.16 22.03
N PHE A 83 -14.83 17.74 23.00
CA PHE A 83 -15.32 19.12 22.94
C PHE A 83 -14.54 19.95 23.95
N ASN A 84 -14.07 21.11 23.52
CA ASN A 84 -13.44 22.08 24.40
C ASN A 84 -13.99 23.50 24.14
N ASN A 85 -14.32 24.20 25.22
CA ASN A 85 -14.71 25.60 25.15
C ASN A 85 -13.47 26.45 25.44
N GLY A 86 -13.21 27.47 24.63
CA GLY A 86 -12.06 28.36 24.81
C GLY A 86 -12.36 29.76 24.28
N GLY A 87 -11.64 30.75 24.78
CA GLY A 87 -11.78 32.14 24.33
C GLY A 87 -11.36 32.28 22.88
N SER A 88 -10.05 32.16 22.61
CA SER A 88 -9.49 32.16 21.26
C SER A 88 -9.49 30.76 20.62
N ILE A 89 -9.35 30.70 19.29
CA ILE A 89 -9.20 29.45 18.53
C ILE A 89 -8.04 28.63 19.08
N ARG A 90 -6.86 29.24 19.27
CA ARG A 90 -5.67 28.55 19.77
C ARG A 90 -5.89 27.95 21.17
N GLU A 91 -6.51 28.69 22.09
CA GLU A 91 -6.81 28.19 23.44
C GLU A 91 -7.81 27.02 23.42
N ALA A 92 -8.79 27.06 22.52
CA ALA A 92 -9.76 25.99 22.36
C ALA A 92 -9.13 24.73 21.72
N VAL A 93 -8.24 24.92 20.74
CA VAL A 93 -7.65 23.84 19.91
C VAL A 93 -6.44 23.18 20.56
N ALA A 94 -5.59 23.92 21.28
CA ALA A 94 -4.36 23.41 21.88
C ALA A 94 -4.53 22.10 22.69
N PRO A 95 -5.45 22.00 23.67
CA PRO A 95 -5.62 20.77 24.44
C PRO A 95 -6.15 19.61 23.58
N LEU A 96 -6.94 19.90 22.54
CA LEU A 96 -7.45 18.87 21.63
C LEU A 96 -6.32 18.26 20.79
N VAL A 97 -5.37 19.08 20.33
CA VAL A 97 -4.16 18.61 19.63
C VAL A 97 -3.30 17.72 20.53
N GLU A 98 -3.15 18.07 21.81
CA GLU A 98 -2.44 17.25 22.80
C GLU A 98 -3.13 15.89 22.98
N ILE A 99 -4.46 15.87 23.07
CA ILE A 99 -5.24 14.62 23.17
C ILE A 99 -4.98 13.74 21.95
N ALA A 100 -5.11 14.28 20.73
CA ALA A 100 -4.84 13.52 19.50
C ALA A 100 -3.43 12.90 19.49
N ASN A 101 -2.42 13.69 19.89
CA ASN A 101 -1.03 13.23 19.93
C ASN A 101 -0.74 12.24 21.06
N SER A 102 -1.58 12.22 22.11
CA SER A 102 -1.43 11.31 23.25
C SER A 102 -1.92 9.89 22.97
N VAL A 103 -2.73 9.69 21.92
CA VAL A 103 -3.25 8.36 21.56
C VAL A 103 -2.11 7.44 21.14
N GLN A 104 -1.92 6.38 21.92
CA GLN A 104 -0.93 5.34 21.66
C GLN A 104 -1.59 4.09 21.12
N TYR A 105 -0.97 3.54 20.07
CA TYR A 105 -1.31 2.23 19.53
C TYR A 105 -0.16 1.26 19.85
N PRO A 106 -0.46 -0.03 20.05
CA PRO A 106 0.58 -1.05 20.08
C PRO A 106 1.25 -1.14 18.70
N GLU A 107 2.55 -1.42 18.62
CA GLU A 107 3.28 -1.58 17.35
C GLU A 107 2.92 -2.94 16.73
N ILE A 108 1.90 -2.94 15.86
CA ILE A 108 1.34 -4.14 15.27
C ILE A 108 1.14 -3.96 13.78
N HIS A 109 1.65 -4.92 13.03
CA HIS A 109 1.56 -4.91 11.58
C HIS A 109 1.21 -6.31 11.08
N ILE A 110 0.43 -6.36 10.00
CA ILE A 110 0.15 -7.59 9.26
C ILE A 110 0.63 -7.41 7.83
N THR A 111 1.56 -8.27 7.43
CA THR A 111 2.02 -8.39 6.06
C THR A 111 1.65 -9.76 5.50
N ARG A 112 1.84 -9.96 4.20
CA ARG A 112 1.72 -11.26 3.55
C ARG A 112 3.00 -11.61 2.84
N ARG A 113 3.45 -12.85 3.01
CA ARG A 113 4.58 -13.40 2.28
C ARG A 113 4.31 -14.84 1.92
N ALA A 114 4.59 -15.16 0.67
CA ALA A 114 4.35 -16.48 0.12
C ALA A 114 2.96 -17.05 0.44
N GLY A 115 1.91 -16.22 0.47
CA GLY A 115 0.53 -16.65 0.76
C GLY A 115 0.16 -16.74 2.24
N SER A 116 1.12 -16.68 3.16
CA SER A 116 0.87 -16.60 4.61
C SER A 116 0.71 -15.16 5.07
N TYR A 117 -0.32 -14.89 5.87
CA TYR A 117 -0.37 -13.67 6.67
C TYR A 117 0.57 -13.79 7.86
N ILE A 118 1.27 -12.71 8.18
CA ILE A 118 2.30 -12.68 9.21
C ILE A 118 2.00 -11.54 10.16
N LEU A 119 1.92 -11.87 11.45
CA LEU A 119 1.84 -10.90 12.53
C LEU A 119 3.24 -10.45 12.93
N ILE A 120 3.43 -9.13 12.91
CA ILE A 120 4.60 -8.46 13.45
C ILE A 120 4.14 -7.68 14.68
N LEU A 121 4.75 -7.96 15.82
CA LEU A 121 4.51 -7.30 17.10
C LEU A 121 5.85 -6.75 17.59
N ASP A 122 5.89 -5.46 17.92
CA ASP A 122 7.09 -4.77 18.43
C ASP A 122 8.35 -5.07 17.60
N GLN A 123 8.25 -4.83 16.28
CA GLN A 123 9.34 -5.08 15.32
C GLN A 123 9.84 -6.52 15.26
N LYS A 124 9.01 -7.50 15.60
CA LYS A 124 9.34 -8.92 15.46
C LYS A 124 8.22 -9.69 14.79
N ALA A 125 8.56 -10.44 13.75
CA ALA A 125 7.66 -11.43 13.15
C ALA A 125 7.51 -12.60 14.13
N ILE A 126 6.31 -12.81 14.66
CA ILE A 126 6.06 -13.79 15.72
C ILE A 126 5.11 -14.93 15.33
N TYR A 127 4.28 -14.74 14.31
CA TYR A 127 3.30 -15.73 13.90
C TYR A 127 3.04 -15.65 12.41
N ALA A 128 2.96 -16.80 11.72
CA ALA A 128 2.61 -16.90 10.32
C ALA A 128 1.49 -17.94 10.14
N THR A 129 0.44 -17.59 9.41
CA THR A 129 -0.63 -18.53 9.06
C THR A 129 -0.13 -19.62 8.14
N GLU A 130 -0.92 -20.68 7.96
CA GLU A 130 -0.72 -21.59 6.84
C GLU A 130 -0.70 -20.84 5.51
N SER A 131 0.17 -21.31 4.61
CA SER A 131 0.35 -20.71 3.31
C SER A 131 -0.74 -21.16 2.35
N LEU A 132 -1.33 -20.21 1.63
CA LEU A 132 -2.27 -20.51 0.54
C LEU A 132 -1.59 -20.97 -0.76
N ILE A 133 -0.25 -21.01 -0.81
CA ILE A 133 0.52 -21.42 -1.99
C ILE A 133 1.75 -22.26 -1.62
N GLU A 134 2.07 -23.22 -2.48
CA GLU A 134 3.31 -24.02 -2.34
C GLU A 134 4.56 -23.21 -2.68
N TYR A 135 4.43 -22.19 -3.55
CA TYR A 135 5.58 -21.47 -4.09
C TYR A 135 5.28 -20.02 -4.46
N CYS A 136 6.17 -19.10 -4.06
CA CYS A 136 6.11 -17.67 -4.41
C CYS A 136 7.41 -17.20 -5.10
N PRO A 137 7.37 -16.82 -6.38
CA PRO A 137 8.55 -16.44 -7.15
C PRO A 137 9.05 -15.05 -6.77
N LEU A 138 8.16 -14.16 -6.30
CA LEU A 138 8.55 -12.85 -5.78
C LEU A 138 9.34 -13.01 -4.49
N ALA A 139 8.83 -13.82 -3.56
CA ALA A 139 9.56 -14.14 -2.33
C ALA A 139 10.91 -14.77 -2.67
N LYS A 140 10.96 -15.72 -3.62
CA LYS A 140 12.22 -16.30 -4.07
C LYS A 140 13.20 -15.26 -4.62
N ALA A 141 12.72 -14.36 -5.49
CA ALA A 141 13.56 -13.36 -6.14
C ALA A 141 14.11 -12.30 -5.17
N LEU A 142 13.32 -11.88 -4.18
CA LEU A 142 13.72 -10.82 -3.26
C LEU A 142 14.56 -11.31 -2.08
N PHE A 143 14.39 -12.57 -1.69
CA PHE A 143 14.76 -12.97 -0.33
C PHE A 143 15.45 -14.32 -0.20
N THR A 144 15.34 -15.22 -1.17
CA THR A 144 16.01 -16.52 -1.06
C THR A 144 17.47 -16.38 -1.51
N ARG A 145 18.34 -16.08 -0.55
CA ARG A 145 19.80 -15.96 -0.76
C ARG A 145 20.52 -17.31 -0.84
N HIS A 146 19.90 -18.42 -0.42
CA HIS A 146 20.53 -19.74 -0.43
C HIS A 146 19.54 -20.86 -0.80
N ASP A 147 20.04 -21.90 -1.45
CA ASP A 147 19.41 -23.21 -1.54
C ASP A 147 19.41 -23.84 -0.14
N TYR A 148 18.45 -23.43 0.71
CA TYR A 148 18.32 -24.02 2.05
C TYR A 148 17.60 -25.36 1.96
N GLU A 149 18.39 -26.44 1.91
CA GLU A 149 18.00 -27.79 2.31
C GLU A 149 17.80 -27.85 3.84
N ASP A 150 16.85 -27.08 4.38
CA ASP A 150 16.55 -27.09 5.81
C ASP A 150 15.17 -27.70 6.05
N ASP A 151 15.12 -28.72 6.92
CA ASP A 151 13.93 -29.49 7.34
C ASP A 151 12.96 -28.65 8.22
N THR A 152 13.23 -27.36 8.41
CA THR A 152 12.33 -26.44 9.13
C THR A 152 11.03 -26.19 8.35
N GLY A 153 9.91 -26.07 9.08
CA GLY A 153 8.60 -25.80 8.48
C GLY A 153 8.56 -24.48 7.70
N LEU A 154 7.71 -24.39 6.67
CA LEU A 154 7.61 -23.21 5.80
C LEU A 154 7.38 -21.91 6.59
N GLN A 155 6.54 -21.96 7.62
CA GLN A 155 6.20 -20.83 8.49
C GLN A 155 7.43 -20.34 9.27
N ASP A 156 8.21 -21.24 9.85
CA ASP A 156 9.44 -20.88 10.58
C ASP A 156 10.46 -20.21 9.66
N ARG A 157 10.58 -20.70 8.42
CA ARG A 157 11.43 -20.08 7.40
C ARG A 157 10.93 -18.68 7.05
N ILE A 158 9.63 -18.51 6.81
CA ILE A 158 9.01 -17.21 6.52
C ILE A 158 9.27 -16.21 7.65
N LEU A 159 9.08 -16.62 8.91
CA LEU A 159 9.30 -15.77 10.08
C LEU A 159 10.77 -15.36 10.22
N ARG A 160 11.69 -16.31 10.07
CA ARG A 160 13.13 -16.04 10.10
C ARG A 160 13.53 -15.05 9.01
N GLU A 161 13.14 -15.30 7.77
CA GLU A 161 13.50 -14.43 6.64
C GLU A 161 12.89 -13.02 6.78
N LEU A 162 11.68 -12.90 7.33
CA LEU A 162 11.08 -11.58 7.59
C LEU A 162 11.88 -10.81 8.65
N ASN A 163 12.27 -11.47 9.75
CA ASN A 163 13.06 -10.87 10.81
C ASN A 163 14.45 -10.45 10.32
N GLU A 164 15.15 -11.33 9.61
CA GLU A 164 16.52 -11.07 9.15
C GLU A 164 16.57 -10.01 8.04
N GLN A 165 15.66 -10.09 7.05
CA GLN A 165 15.76 -9.29 5.84
C GLN A 165 14.82 -8.10 5.86
N ALA A 166 13.50 -8.31 5.97
CA ALA A 166 12.54 -7.21 5.91
C ALA A 166 12.76 -6.24 7.09
N ILE A 167 12.81 -6.75 8.32
CA ILE A 167 13.03 -5.95 9.52
C ILE A 167 14.53 -5.63 9.69
N GLY A 168 15.41 -6.63 9.60
CA GLY A 168 16.85 -6.47 9.84
C GLY A 168 17.58 -5.63 8.79
N GLU A 169 17.49 -6.00 7.51
CA GLU A 169 18.22 -5.32 6.42
C GLU A 169 17.47 -4.09 5.89
N PHE A 170 16.19 -4.25 5.54
CA PHE A 170 15.38 -3.21 4.90
C PHE A 170 14.72 -2.25 5.88
N LYS A 171 14.79 -2.55 7.19
CA LYS A 171 14.26 -1.71 8.28
C LYS A 171 12.75 -1.51 8.19
N MET A 172 12.03 -2.47 7.61
CA MET A 172 10.57 -2.49 7.58
C MET A 172 10.01 -2.65 8.99
N PHE A 173 8.81 -2.11 9.19
CA PHE A 173 8.00 -2.16 10.40
C PHE A 173 8.65 -1.49 11.60
N GLY A 174 9.59 -0.56 11.37
CA GLY A 174 10.35 0.12 12.43
C GLY A 174 10.59 1.61 12.14
N PRO A 175 11.07 2.38 13.13
CA PRO A 175 11.24 3.82 13.02
C PRO A 175 12.34 4.22 12.03
N ASN A 176 13.24 3.30 11.68
CA ASN A 176 14.34 3.49 10.73
C ASN A 176 13.98 3.05 9.31
N ARG A 177 12.69 2.91 8.99
CA ARG A 177 12.20 2.60 7.64
C ARG A 177 12.85 3.52 6.61
N ARG A 178 13.36 2.92 5.53
CA ARG A 178 13.90 3.66 4.38
C ARG A 178 12.74 4.20 3.58
N LEU A 179 12.65 5.52 3.40
CA LEU A 179 11.58 6.14 2.62
C LEU A 179 12.03 6.55 1.22
N GLN A 180 13.34 6.54 0.95
CA GLN A 180 13.94 6.89 -0.33
C GLN A 180 14.73 5.72 -0.90
N GLU A 181 14.58 5.44 -2.19
CA GLU A 181 15.36 4.43 -2.92
C GLU A 181 15.41 4.80 -4.40
N CYS A 182 16.56 4.59 -5.05
CA CYS A 182 16.72 4.83 -6.49
C CYS A 182 16.88 3.51 -7.27
N GLU A 183 17.24 2.43 -6.59
CA GLU A 183 17.52 1.16 -7.23
C GLU A 183 16.25 0.36 -7.49
N ALA A 184 16.11 -0.09 -8.73
CA ALA A 184 15.16 -1.14 -9.07
C ALA A 184 15.57 -2.47 -8.44
N LYS A 185 14.64 -3.13 -7.75
CA LYS A 185 14.88 -4.43 -7.11
C LYS A 185 14.41 -5.59 -7.99
N VAL A 186 13.40 -5.36 -8.84
CA VAL A 186 12.91 -6.33 -9.81
C VAL A 186 12.64 -5.70 -11.20
N PRO A 187 12.63 -6.48 -12.30
CA PRO A 187 12.41 -5.93 -13.64
C PRO A 187 11.04 -5.27 -13.83
N PHE A 188 9.97 -5.90 -13.34
CA PHE A 188 8.58 -5.45 -13.60
C PHE A 188 7.76 -5.33 -12.31
N GLY A 189 8.37 -4.81 -11.25
CA GLY A 189 7.64 -4.49 -10.03
C GLY A 189 6.84 -3.20 -10.18
N SER A 190 5.79 -3.07 -9.37
CA SER A 190 4.89 -1.92 -9.44
C SER A 190 5.59 -0.62 -9.07
N SER A 191 6.41 -0.63 -8.03
CA SER A 191 7.16 0.55 -7.60
C SER A 191 8.22 0.95 -8.63
N GLU A 192 8.86 0.00 -9.32
CA GLU A 192 9.82 0.33 -10.38
C GLU A 192 9.14 0.97 -11.60
N ILE A 193 7.99 0.44 -12.02
CA ILE A 193 7.20 1.06 -13.09
C ILE A 193 6.72 2.45 -12.65
N MET A 194 6.28 2.57 -11.40
CA MET A 194 5.81 3.84 -10.85
C MET A 194 6.93 4.88 -10.83
N MET A 195 8.12 4.52 -10.33
CA MET A 195 9.30 5.37 -10.30
C MET A 195 9.67 5.88 -11.70
N ASN A 196 9.84 4.97 -12.68
CA ASN A 196 10.21 5.39 -14.04
C ASN A 196 9.10 6.21 -14.72
N ALA A 197 7.83 5.94 -14.42
CA ALA A 197 6.74 6.73 -14.95
C ALA A 197 6.68 8.15 -14.34
N MET A 198 6.96 8.30 -13.04
CA MET A 198 7.12 9.61 -12.41
C MET A 198 8.29 10.40 -12.99
N GLU A 199 9.44 9.75 -13.23
CA GLU A 199 10.60 10.38 -13.87
C GLU A 199 10.28 10.94 -15.27
N GLN A 200 9.32 10.32 -15.98
CA GLN A 200 8.85 10.78 -17.29
C GLN A 200 7.65 11.75 -17.20
N GLY A 201 7.19 12.10 -16.01
CA GLY A 201 6.11 13.07 -15.80
C GLY A 201 4.70 12.56 -16.13
N TYR A 202 4.46 11.24 -16.11
CA TYR A 202 3.12 10.69 -16.31
C TYR A 202 2.17 11.03 -15.17
N PHE A 203 2.68 11.11 -13.94
CA PHE A 203 1.93 11.54 -12.77
C PHE A 203 2.84 12.20 -11.73
N GLU A 204 2.21 13.01 -10.89
CA GLU A 204 2.88 13.90 -9.93
C GLU A 204 3.07 13.22 -8.58
N VAL A 205 2.13 12.36 -8.20
CA VAL A 205 2.10 11.71 -6.89
C VAL A 205 1.68 10.25 -6.97
N GLY A 206 2.21 9.44 -6.05
CA GLY A 206 1.83 8.04 -5.85
C GLY A 206 1.08 7.84 -4.54
N ILE A 207 -0.06 7.16 -4.58
CA ILE A 207 -0.81 6.72 -3.40
C ILE A 207 -0.44 5.26 -3.14
N GLN A 208 0.26 5.05 -2.03
CA GLN A 208 0.87 3.76 -1.68
C GLN A 208 0.64 3.43 -0.21
N VAL A 209 0.97 2.20 0.17
CA VAL A 209 0.95 1.75 1.57
C VAL A 209 2.36 1.74 2.12
N CYS A 210 2.56 2.38 3.27
CA CYS A 210 3.80 2.35 4.03
C CYS A 210 3.57 1.70 5.40
N ASP A 211 4.36 0.68 5.70
CA ASP A 211 4.38 0.00 7.00
C ASP A 211 4.67 0.98 8.14
N GLY A 212 3.85 0.95 9.19
CA GLY A 212 3.96 1.89 10.32
C GLY A 212 3.33 3.27 10.06
N VAL A 213 2.73 3.51 8.89
CA VAL A 213 2.20 4.82 8.49
C VAL A 213 0.82 4.74 7.84
N GLY A 214 0.48 3.64 7.16
CA GLY A 214 -0.80 3.45 6.48
C GLY A 214 -0.75 3.91 5.03
N THR A 215 -1.84 4.49 4.52
CA THR A 215 -1.82 5.14 3.20
C THR A 215 -0.95 6.40 3.25
N VAL A 216 -0.07 6.54 2.26
CA VAL A 216 0.80 7.70 2.07
C VAL A 216 0.69 8.24 0.65
N ILE A 217 0.94 9.54 0.50
CA ILE A 217 1.16 10.22 -0.78
C ILE A 217 2.67 10.42 -0.93
N THR A 218 3.26 9.85 -1.97
CA THR A 218 4.66 10.03 -2.36
C THR A 218 4.75 11.08 -3.46
N THR A 219 5.72 11.99 -3.38
CA THR A 219 5.82 13.14 -4.30
C THR A 219 7.08 13.14 -5.16
N SER A 220 7.82 12.03 -5.16
CA SER A 220 9.03 11.87 -5.97
C SER A 220 9.21 10.42 -6.41
N PRO A 221 9.93 10.17 -7.53
CA PRO A 221 10.29 8.81 -7.92
C PRO A 221 10.97 8.03 -6.80
N GLN A 222 11.88 8.66 -6.06
CA GLN A 222 12.65 8.05 -5.00
C GLN A 222 11.80 7.68 -3.79
N SER A 223 10.83 8.53 -3.43
CA SER A 223 9.91 8.24 -2.33
C SER A 223 8.94 7.12 -2.70
N SER A 224 8.45 7.13 -3.94
CA SER A 224 7.59 6.07 -4.47
C SER A 224 8.29 4.71 -4.46
N GLN A 225 9.55 4.67 -4.93
CA GLN A 225 10.36 3.45 -4.88
C GLN A 225 10.75 3.10 -3.45
N GLY A 226 11.12 4.05 -2.58
CA GLY A 226 11.51 3.76 -1.20
C GLY A 226 10.38 3.15 -0.37
N VAL A 227 9.16 3.65 -0.52
CA VAL A 227 7.97 3.09 0.13
C VAL A 227 7.63 1.71 -0.44
N GLY A 228 7.62 1.56 -1.76
CA GLY A 228 7.14 0.34 -2.42
C GLY A 228 8.18 -0.78 -2.60
N ALA A 229 9.48 -0.46 -2.63
CA ALA A 229 10.54 -1.43 -2.87
C ALA A 229 10.51 -2.53 -1.81
N VAL A 230 10.72 -3.77 -2.26
CA VAL A 230 10.73 -4.99 -1.44
C VAL A 230 9.44 -5.29 -0.66
N MET A 231 8.40 -4.45 -0.76
CA MET A 231 7.11 -4.65 -0.10
C MET A 231 6.33 -5.78 -0.78
N THR A 232 6.04 -6.85 -0.04
CA THR A 232 5.17 -7.94 -0.53
C THR A 232 3.69 -7.72 -0.22
N GLY A 233 3.37 -6.66 0.55
CA GLY A 233 2.03 -6.18 0.88
C GLY A 233 1.87 -5.96 2.38
N THR A 234 1.25 -4.85 2.78
CA THR A 234 0.84 -4.56 4.16
C THR A 234 -0.67 -4.44 4.19
N PHE A 235 -1.33 -5.20 5.08
CA PHE A 235 -2.78 -5.35 5.12
C PHE A 235 -3.39 -4.80 6.41
N PHE A 236 -2.56 -4.68 7.45
CA PHE A 236 -2.89 -3.96 8.67
C PHE A 236 -1.62 -3.34 9.23
N THR A 237 -1.74 -2.16 9.83
CA THR A 237 -0.60 -1.47 10.42
C THR A 237 -1.10 -0.44 11.44
N THR A 238 -0.34 -0.23 12.51
CA THR A 238 -0.54 0.86 13.46
C THR A 238 0.57 1.91 13.31
N PRO A 239 0.35 3.15 13.79
CA PRO A 239 1.30 4.24 13.56
C PRO A 239 2.58 4.08 14.40
N ILE A 240 3.73 4.13 13.74
CA ILE A 240 5.05 4.30 14.36
C ILE A 240 5.33 5.80 14.39
N ARG A 241 5.15 6.44 15.56
CA ARG A 241 5.08 7.91 15.66
C ARG A 241 6.32 8.62 15.15
N ASP A 242 7.52 8.09 15.41
CA ASP A 242 8.77 8.69 14.93
C ASP A 242 8.88 8.59 13.41
N LEU A 243 8.41 7.49 12.81
CA LEU A 243 8.36 7.33 11.37
C LEU A 243 7.36 8.30 10.73
N VAL A 244 6.16 8.42 11.29
CA VAL A 244 5.13 9.36 10.81
C VAL A 244 5.66 10.81 10.78
N ARG A 245 6.49 11.21 11.74
CA ARG A 245 7.14 12.54 11.73
C ARG A 245 8.18 12.65 10.63
N ARG A 246 9.08 11.66 10.52
CA ARG A 246 10.11 11.62 9.46
C ARG A 246 9.53 11.66 8.05
N CYS A 247 8.35 11.09 7.84
CA CYS A 247 7.68 11.10 6.54
C CYS A 247 7.56 12.52 5.97
N TYR A 248 7.16 13.53 6.76
CA TYR A 248 7.02 14.91 6.27
C TYR A 248 8.35 15.51 5.82
N GLU A 249 9.42 15.22 6.56
CA GLU A 249 10.76 15.72 6.27
C GLU A 249 11.32 15.11 4.98
N GLU A 250 10.85 13.91 4.61
CA GLU A 250 11.30 13.15 3.45
C GLU A 250 10.30 13.19 2.27
N GLY A 251 9.30 14.08 2.28
CA GLY A 251 8.36 14.22 1.15
C GLY A 251 7.40 13.04 0.98
N VAL A 252 7.09 12.34 2.07
CA VAL A 252 6.06 11.31 2.14
C VAL A 252 4.95 11.83 3.05
N TYR A 253 3.71 11.90 2.57
CA TYR A 253 2.61 12.53 3.31
C TYR A 253 1.61 11.47 3.79
N PRO A 254 1.55 11.17 5.11
CA PRO A 254 0.56 10.25 5.66
C PRO A 254 -0.87 10.77 5.48
N VAL A 255 -1.79 9.91 5.06
CA VAL A 255 -3.22 10.24 4.88
C VAL A 255 -3.96 10.14 6.22
N CYS A 256 -3.72 9.05 6.96
CA CYS A 256 -4.31 8.78 8.27
C CYS A 256 -3.19 8.66 9.32
N PRO A 257 -2.54 9.76 9.73
CA PRO A 257 -1.36 9.74 10.61
C PRO A 257 -1.65 9.29 12.05
N GLU A 258 -2.91 9.34 12.50
CA GLU A 258 -3.30 9.01 13.87
C GLU A 258 -3.64 7.53 14.04
N THR A 259 -4.14 6.86 12.99
CA THR A 259 -4.52 5.44 13.01
C THR A 259 -3.65 4.55 12.12
N ALA A 260 -2.89 5.14 11.20
CA ALA A 260 -2.22 4.44 10.10
C ALA A 260 -3.18 3.56 9.28
N ASP A 261 -4.40 4.05 9.04
CA ASP A 261 -5.36 3.35 8.20
C ASP A 261 -4.87 3.24 6.75
N ILE A 262 -5.19 2.08 6.17
CA ILE A 262 -4.97 1.78 4.76
C ILE A 262 -6.29 2.04 4.05
N ASP A 263 -6.39 3.22 3.48
CA ASP A 263 -7.55 3.73 2.74
C ASP A 263 -7.05 4.43 1.47
N GLN A 264 -7.09 3.72 0.33
CA GLN A 264 -6.57 4.24 -0.93
C GLN A 264 -7.54 5.23 -1.57
N VAL A 265 -8.85 5.08 -1.33
CA VAL A 265 -9.88 6.03 -1.77
C VAL A 265 -9.64 7.39 -1.11
N GLU A 266 -9.41 7.39 0.20
CA GLU A 266 -9.11 8.63 0.93
C GLU A 266 -7.76 9.22 0.54
N GLY A 267 -6.78 8.38 0.20
CA GLY A 267 -5.50 8.85 -0.33
C GLY A 267 -5.65 9.60 -1.65
N VAL A 268 -6.45 9.08 -2.58
CA VAL A 268 -6.75 9.77 -3.85
C VAL A 268 -7.52 11.08 -3.59
N ARG A 269 -8.55 11.07 -2.73
CA ARG A 269 -9.28 12.29 -2.36
C ARG A 269 -8.35 13.35 -1.76
N SER A 270 -7.46 12.93 -0.86
CA SER A 270 -6.48 13.82 -0.23
C SER A 270 -5.53 14.42 -1.25
N ALA A 271 -5.05 13.64 -2.23
CA ALA A 271 -4.20 14.15 -3.30
C ALA A 271 -4.93 15.18 -4.18
N ILE A 272 -6.19 14.92 -4.54
CA ILE A 272 -7.03 15.87 -5.29
C ILE A 272 -7.23 17.17 -4.51
N LEU A 273 -7.52 17.08 -3.21
CA LEU A 273 -7.70 18.24 -2.32
C LEU A 273 -6.43 19.09 -2.22
N LEU A 274 -5.25 18.44 -2.27
CA LEU A 274 -3.94 19.10 -2.33
C LEU A 274 -3.63 19.71 -3.71
N GLY A 275 -4.53 19.58 -4.68
CA GLY A 275 -4.41 20.18 -6.01
C GLY A 275 -3.72 19.30 -7.04
N HIS A 276 -3.44 18.03 -6.74
CA HIS A 276 -2.86 17.10 -7.71
C HIS A 276 -3.90 16.60 -8.70
N ASN A 277 -3.51 16.57 -9.97
CA ASN A 277 -4.41 16.16 -11.05
C ASN A 277 -3.95 14.90 -11.78
N LYS A 278 -2.69 14.49 -11.65
CA LYS A 278 -2.20 13.22 -12.19
C LYS A 278 -1.68 12.36 -11.06
N ILE A 279 -2.43 11.31 -10.75
CA ILE A 279 -2.27 10.52 -9.53
C ILE A 279 -2.09 9.05 -9.93
N ALA A 280 -1.08 8.37 -9.39
CA ALA A 280 -1.03 6.91 -9.42
C ALA A 280 -1.48 6.34 -8.09
N VAL A 281 -2.18 5.21 -8.08
CA VAL A 281 -2.65 4.56 -6.86
C VAL A 281 -2.46 3.05 -6.94
N THR A 282 -1.98 2.47 -5.84
CA THR A 282 -1.86 1.01 -5.68
C THR A 282 -2.92 0.47 -4.74
N THR A 283 -3.62 -0.59 -5.17
CA THR A 283 -4.51 -1.39 -4.31
C THR A 283 -3.99 -2.81 -4.22
N ALA A 284 -4.34 -3.57 -3.16
CA ALA A 284 -3.83 -4.93 -2.98
C ALA A 284 -4.87 -5.88 -2.39
N ALA A 285 -4.82 -7.16 -2.79
CA ALA A 285 -5.75 -8.20 -2.35
C ALA A 285 -7.22 -7.77 -2.45
N GLU A 286 -8.02 -7.96 -1.41
CA GLU A 286 -9.44 -7.58 -1.42
C GLU A 286 -9.68 -6.07 -1.50
N ALA A 287 -8.70 -5.24 -1.16
CA ALA A 287 -8.81 -3.78 -1.35
C ALA A 287 -8.82 -3.39 -2.84
N ASN A 288 -8.52 -4.31 -3.76
CA ASN A 288 -8.74 -4.08 -5.19
C ASN A 288 -10.22 -3.84 -5.55
N ARG A 289 -11.18 -4.23 -4.68
CA ARG A 289 -12.60 -3.87 -4.86
C ARG A 289 -12.84 -2.36 -4.87
N ASP A 290 -11.96 -1.58 -4.24
CA ASP A 290 -12.09 -0.13 -4.18
C ASP A 290 -11.69 0.57 -5.49
N LEU A 291 -11.14 -0.15 -6.48
CA LEU A 291 -10.80 0.42 -7.79
C LEU A 291 -12.01 1.03 -8.53
N GLY A 292 -13.21 0.48 -8.31
CA GLY A 292 -14.45 1.07 -8.83
C GLY A 292 -14.71 2.45 -8.23
N LYS A 293 -14.66 2.57 -6.91
CA LYS A 293 -14.80 3.86 -6.18
C LYS A 293 -13.70 4.86 -6.55
N ILE A 294 -12.48 4.38 -6.74
CA ILE A 294 -11.35 5.21 -7.20
C ILE A 294 -11.62 5.74 -8.62
N SER A 295 -12.22 4.93 -9.49
CA SER A 295 -12.59 5.36 -10.83
C SER A 295 -13.68 6.45 -10.82
N GLU A 296 -14.58 6.44 -9.84
CA GLU A 296 -15.57 7.52 -9.67
C GLU A 296 -14.94 8.87 -9.29
N LEU A 297 -13.71 8.88 -8.76
CA LEU A 297 -12.97 10.12 -8.45
C LEU A 297 -12.29 10.73 -9.67
N GLU A 298 -12.29 10.03 -10.81
CA GLU A 298 -11.70 10.49 -12.07
C GLU A 298 -12.67 11.46 -12.77
N MET A 299 -12.59 12.74 -12.38
CA MET A 299 -13.41 13.83 -12.91
C MET A 299 -12.68 14.63 -14.00
N GLU A 300 -13.35 15.61 -14.62
CA GLU A 300 -12.73 16.47 -15.63
C GLU A 300 -11.44 17.13 -15.09
N GLY A 301 -10.34 16.89 -15.80
CA GLY A 301 -9.02 17.41 -15.43
C GLY A 301 -8.27 16.57 -14.39
N ILE A 302 -8.81 15.44 -13.93
CA ILE A 302 -8.14 14.52 -12.99
C ILE A 302 -7.88 13.19 -13.72
N GLU A 303 -6.64 12.72 -13.72
CA GLU A 303 -6.21 11.44 -14.27
C GLU A 303 -5.70 10.54 -13.13
N ILE A 304 -6.27 9.35 -13.01
CA ILE A 304 -5.92 8.39 -11.95
C ILE A 304 -5.45 7.07 -12.56
N TYR A 305 -4.15 6.81 -12.48
CA TYR A 305 -3.48 5.58 -12.92
C TYR A 305 -3.59 4.49 -11.84
N LYS A 306 -4.23 3.38 -12.18
CA LYS A 306 -4.69 2.36 -11.22
C LYS A 306 -3.85 1.09 -11.32
N PHE A 307 -3.12 0.78 -10.25
CA PHE A 307 -2.25 -0.39 -10.13
C PHE A 307 -2.89 -1.42 -9.18
N ALA A 308 -3.36 -2.54 -9.74
CA ALA A 308 -3.98 -3.62 -8.98
C ALA A 308 -2.95 -4.68 -8.60
N LEU A 309 -2.60 -4.77 -7.32
CA LEU A 309 -1.52 -5.61 -6.82
C LEU A 309 -2.03 -6.83 -6.05
N CYS A 310 -1.14 -7.80 -5.88
CA CYS A 310 -1.26 -8.91 -4.94
C CYS A 310 -2.60 -9.66 -5.03
N SER A 311 -2.79 -10.44 -6.09
CA SER A 311 -4.03 -11.20 -6.32
C SER A 311 -4.19 -12.46 -5.46
N THR A 312 -3.22 -12.85 -4.64
CA THR A 312 -3.31 -14.09 -3.85
C THR A 312 -4.56 -14.10 -2.98
N GLY A 313 -5.34 -15.19 -3.06
CA GLY A 313 -6.53 -15.39 -2.25
C GLY A 313 -7.69 -14.44 -2.53
N ILE A 314 -7.70 -13.71 -3.66
CA ILE A 314 -8.83 -12.85 -4.02
C ILE A 314 -10.02 -13.64 -4.54
N GLU A 315 -11.22 -13.15 -4.28
CA GLU A 315 -12.46 -13.64 -4.89
C GLU A 315 -12.58 -13.27 -6.38
N LYS A 316 -13.45 -13.97 -7.11
CA LYS A 316 -13.66 -13.76 -8.55
C LYS A 316 -14.20 -12.35 -8.85
N GLU A 317 -15.10 -11.87 -8.01
CA GLU A 317 -15.71 -10.54 -8.09
C GLU A 317 -14.63 -9.46 -7.99
N THR A 318 -13.64 -9.64 -7.10
CA THR A 318 -12.49 -8.75 -7.00
C THR A 318 -11.64 -8.78 -8.27
N ALA A 319 -11.43 -9.96 -8.88
CA ALA A 319 -10.73 -10.08 -10.15
C ALA A 319 -11.48 -9.42 -11.32
N GLU A 320 -12.81 -9.43 -11.32
CA GLU A 320 -13.65 -8.74 -12.31
C GLU A 320 -13.50 -7.22 -12.17
N VAL A 321 -13.58 -6.68 -10.95
CA VAL A 321 -13.31 -5.25 -10.69
C VAL A 321 -11.90 -4.84 -11.12
N MET A 322 -10.89 -5.68 -10.87
CA MET A 322 -9.53 -5.44 -11.36
C MET A 322 -9.47 -5.38 -12.89
N ALA A 323 -10.12 -6.32 -13.59
CA ALA A 323 -10.11 -6.35 -15.05
C ALA A 323 -10.82 -5.15 -15.67
N GLU A 324 -11.86 -4.64 -15.02
CA GLU A 324 -12.64 -3.49 -15.49
C GLU A 324 -11.95 -2.15 -15.24
N HIS A 325 -11.32 -1.97 -14.07
CA HIS A 325 -10.88 -0.65 -13.61
C HIS A 325 -9.36 -0.47 -13.55
N ALA A 326 -8.55 -1.53 -13.53
CA ALA A 326 -7.09 -1.38 -13.42
C ALA A 326 -6.46 -0.97 -14.76
N ASP A 327 -5.36 -0.23 -14.70
CA ASP A 327 -4.48 -0.01 -15.86
C ASP A 327 -3.40 -1.07 -15.96
N LEU A 328 -2.91 -1.50 -14.79
CA LEU A 328 -1.90 -2.53 -14.63
C LEU A 328 -2.35 -3.48 -13.52
N ALA A 329 -2.24 -4.79 -13.77
CA ALA A 329 -2.66 -5.81 -12.82
C ALA A 329 -1.59 -6.89 -12.63
N TRP A 330 -1.18 -7.12 -11.38
CA TRP A 330 -0.25 -8.18 -11.01
C TRP A 330 -1.02 -9.39 -10.50
N THR A 331 -1.02 -10.46 -11.28
CA THR A 331 -1.91 -11.61 -11.05
C THR A 331 -1.16 -12.84 -10.54
N CYS A 332 -0.09 -12.65 -9.79
CA CYS A 332 0.67 -13.77 -9.27
C CYS A 332 -0.18 -14.58 -8.28
N ALA A 333 -0.06 -15.91 -8.34
CA ALA A 333 -0.69 -16.82 -7.36
C ALA A 333 -2.22 -16.68 -7.20
N SER A 334 -2.97 -16.39 -8.27
CA SER A 334 -4.43 -16.47 -8.27
C SER A 334 -4.97 -17.04 -9.56
N LYS A 335 -5.80 -18.08 -9.45
CA LYS A 335 -6.49 -18.68 -10.59
C LYS A 335 -7.50 -17.71 -11.17
N HIS A 336 -8.36 -17.12 -10.34
CA HIS A 336 -9.38 -16.16 -10.75
C HIS A 336 -8.79 -14.96 -11.50
N ALA A 337 -7.71 -14.38 -10.97
CA ALA A 337 -7.03 -13.28 -11.62
C ALA A 337 -6.51 -13.67 -13.01
N ARG A 338 -5.99 -14.89 -13.19
CA ARG A 338 -5.52 -15.36 -14.51
C ARG A 338 -6.66 -15.63 -15.48
N GLU A 339 -7.76 -16.22 -15.01
CA GLU A 339 -8.89 -16.55 -15.87
C GLU A 339 -9.67 -15.31 -16.30
N VAL A 340 -9.70 -14.26 -15.48
CA VAL A 340 -10.48 -13.04 -15.73
C VAL A 340 -9.63 -11.93 -16.38
N ILE A 341 -8.43 -11.66 -15.85
CA ILE A 341 -7.61 -10.51 -16.28
C ILE A 341 -6.75 -10.88 -17.49
N ALA A 342 -6.18 -12.09 -17.54
CA ALA A 342 -5.27 -12.43 -18.62
C ALA A 342 -5.97 -12.36 -19.99
N PRO A 343 -7.19 -12.87 -20.23
CA PRO A 343 -7.82 -12.83 -21.55
C PRO A 343 -8.12 -11.43 -22.08
N SER A 344 -8.29 -10.43 -21.19
CA SER A 344 -8.61 -9.05 -21.57
C SER A 344 -7.38 -8.12 -21.62
N ALA A 345 -6.22 -8.59 -21.16
CA ALA A 345 -4.99 -7.80 -21.18
C ALA A 345 -4.48 -7.54 -22.61
N LEU A 346 -4.05 -6.31 -22.89
CA LEU A 346 -3.45 -5.90 -24.16
C LEU A 346 -2.06 -6.51 -24.38
N ILE A 347 -1.25 -6.53 -23.32
CA ILE A 347 0.11 -7.07 -23.32
C ILE A 347 0.48 -7.54 -21.91
N GLN A 348 1.43 -8.46 -21.81
CA GLN A 348 1.97 -8.94 -20.54
C GLN A 348 3.46 -8.58 -20.42
N VAL A 349 3.91 -8.16 -19.25
CA VAL A 349 5.34 -8.08 -18.92
C VAL A 349 5.66 -8.99 -17.75
N GLY A 350 6.78 -9.70 -17.84
CA GLY A 350 7.16 -10.72 -16.87
C GLY A 350 6.43 -12.04 -17.05
N LEU A 351 7.13 -13.13 -16.74
CA LEU A 351 6.60 -14.50 -16.84
C LEU A 351 6.24 -15.07 -15.46
N LYS A 352 7.21 -15.10 -14.54
CA LYS A 352 7.01 -15.67 -13.20
C LYS A 352 6.06 -14.84 -12.35
N ILE A 353 6.17 -13.52 -12.47
CA ILE A 353 5.33 -12.52 -11.82
C ILE A 353 4.73 -11.70 -12.96
N PRO A 354 3.62 -12.16 -13.56
CA PRO A 354 3.02 -11.47 -14.70
C PRO A 354 2.39 -10.16 -14.23
N ALA A 355 2.75 -9.08 -14.90
CA ALA A 355 2.03 -7.82 -14.87
C ALA A 355 1.30 -7.66 -16.20
N TYR A 356 -0.02 -7.61 -16.14
CA TYR A 356 -0.87 -7.41 -17.29
C TYR A 356 -1.18 -5.94 -17.49
N VAL A 357 -1.11 -5.52 -18.75
CA VAL A 357 -1.47 -4.18 -19.18
C VAL A 357 -2.89 -4.20 -19.71
N MET A 358 -3.77 -3.45 -19.06
CA MET A 358 -5.20 -3.49 -19.33
C MET A 358 -5.66 -2.34 -20.22
N THR A 359 -4.94 -1.21 -20.20
CA THR A 359 -5.32 0.01 -20.91
C THR A 359 -4.14 0.60 -21.69
N GLN A 360 -4.45 1.46 -22.66
CA GLN A 360 -3.42 2.19 -23.40
C GLN A 360 -2.54 3.04 -22.47
N ARG A 361 -3.12 3.71 -21.48
CA ARG A 361 -2.35 4.52 -20.54
C ARG A 361 -1.46 3.65 -19.63
N GLY A 362 -1.92 2.47 -19.23
CA GLY A 362 -1.07 1.48 -18.55
C GLY A 362 0.13 1.07 -19.42
N TRP A 363 -0.06 0.94 -20.73
CA TRP A 363 1.03 0.64 -21.66
C TRP A 363 2.07 1.76 -21.71
N GLU A 364 1.65 3.03 -21.70
CA GLU A 364 2.57 4.17 -21.64
C GLU A 364 3.46 4.14 -20.39
N LEU A 365 2.89 3.77 -19.23
CA LEU A 365 3.67 3.62 -17.99
C LEU A 365 4.71 2.49 -18.13
N VAL A 366 4.31 1.34 -18.67
CA VAL A 366 5.19 0.18 -18.85
C VAL A 366 6.32 0.49 -19.84
N LYS A 367 6.06 1.24 -20.91
CA LYS A 367 7.11 1.64 -21.85
C LYS A 367 8.25 2.41 -21.18
N SER A 368 7.93 3.28 -20.20
CA SER A 368 8.97 3.99 -19.45
C SER A 368 9.93 3.01 -18.75
N ARG A 369 9.38 1.95 -18.15
CA ARG A 369 10.17 0.89 -17.52
C ARG A 369 10.97 0.05 -18.52
N LEU A 370 10.37 -0.31 -19.64
CA LEU A 370 11.04 -1.12 -20.66
C LEU A 370 12.26 -0.39 -21.25
N LEU A 371 12.12 0.92 -21.51
CA LEU A 371 13.22 1.74 -22.01
C LEU A 371 14.28 2.03 -20.94
N ALA A 372 13.91 2.07 -19.66
CA ALA A 372 14.88 2.16 -18.57
C ALA A 372 15.72 0.87 -18.42
N ILE A 373 15.18 -0.29 -18.81
CA ILE A 373 15.89 -1.57 -18.81
C ILE A 373 16.74 -1.73 -20.08
N ASP A 374 16.14 -1.54 -21.25
CA ASP A 374 16.75 -1.75 -22.57
C ASP A 374 16.37 -0.61 -23.53
N PRO A 375 17.16 0.49 -23.58
CA PRO A 375 16.85 1.65 -24.41
C PRO A 375 16.72 1.33 -25.92
N GLU A 376 17.41 0.29 -26.39
CA GLU A 376 17.35 -0.15 -27.79
C GLU A 376 16.05 -0.89 -28.13
N PHE A 377 15.24 -1.23 -27.13
CA PHE A 377 13.97 -1.92 -27.33
C PHE A 377 12.89 -1.03 -27.98
N LYS A 378 13.16 0.28 -28.14
CA LYS A 378 12.24 1.27 -28.69
C LYS A 378 11.62 0.87 -30.04
N GLU A 379 12.43 0.41 -30.99
CA GLU A 379 11.94 0.01 -32.31
C GLU A 379 10.94 -1.16 -32.22
N THR A 380 11.15 -2.07 -31.27
CA THR A 380 10.23 -3.18 -31.02
C THR A 380 8.92 -2.65 -30.43
N LEU A 381 8.98 -1.73 -29.46
CA LEU A 381 7.79 -1.16 -28.80
C LEU A 381 6.80 -0.56 -29.78
N ASP A 382 7.29 0.20 -30.77
CA ASP A 382 6.45 0.90 -31.74
C ASP A 382 5.73 -0.06 -32.71
N SER A 383 6.20 -1.31 -32.80
CA SER A 383 5.66 -2.35 -33.70
C SER A 383 4.79 -3.39 -32.99
N LEU A 384 4.72 -3.37 -31.65
CA LEU A 384 4.02 -4.40 -30.89
C LEU A 384 2.49 -4.22 -30.97
N PRO A 385 1.74 -5.27 -31.36
CA PRO A 385 0.29 -5.20 -31.35
C PRO A 385 -0.23 -5.21 -29.90
N LEU A 386 -1.10 -4.24 -29.59
CA LEU A 386 -1.89 -4.21 -28.36
C LEU A 386 -3.23 -4.89 -28.62
N ASP A 387 -3.21 -6.22 -28.59
CA ASP A 387 -4.34 -7.06 -28.96
C ASP A 387 -4.49 -8.18 -27.94
N PRO A 388 -5.61 -8.24 -27.19
CA PRO A 388 -5.87 -9.33 -26.26
C PRO A 388 -5.92 -10.71 -26.92
N GLU A 389 -6.39 -10.83 -28.17
CA GLU A 389 -6.52 -12.11 -28.87
C GLU A 389 -5.16 -12.66 -29.29
N ASN A 390 -4.26 -11.78 -29.76
CA ASN A 390 -2.89 -12.12 -30.17
C ASN A 390 -1.85 -11.56 -29.20
N ARG A 391 -2.16 -11.62 -27.90
CA ARG A 391 -1.35 -10.99 -26.85
C ARG A 391 0.12 -11.42 -26.91
N HIS A 392 0.99 -10.45 -26.76
CA HIS A 392 2.42 -10.67 -26.58
C HIS A 392 2.80 -10.62 -25.10
N PHE A 393 3.89 -11.31 -24.75
CA PHE A 393 4.57 -11.12 -23.49
C PHE A 393 5.97 -10.56 -23.72
N ILE A 394 6.43 -9.71 -22.79
CA ILE A 394 7.79 -9.19 -22.76
C ILE A 394 8.51 -9.77 -21.55
N ALA A 395 9.69 -10.31 -21.78
CA ALA A 395 10.51 -10.89 -20.74
C ALA A 395 11.94 -10.31 -20.77
N HIS A 396 12.50 -10.18 -19.57
CA HIS A 396 13.91 -9.89 -19.38
C HIS A 396 14.74 -11.16 -19.66
N ILE A 397 15.72 -11.06 -20.56
CA ILE A 397 16.69 -12.13 -20.84
C ILE A 397 18.05 -11.77 -20.24
N SER A 398 18.95 -12.76 -20.13
CA SER A 398 20.29 -12.54 -19.59
C SER A 398 21.02 -11.43 -20.36
N GLY A 399 21.75 -10.57 -19.65
CA GLY A 399 22.49 -9.46 -20.23
C GLY A 399 21.72 -8.14 -20.37
N GLY A 400 20.60 -7.96 -19.67
CA GLY A 400 19.86 -6.69 -19.63
C GLY A 400 18.96 -6.43 -20.84
N ARG A 401 18.83 -7.40 -21.74
CA ARG A 401 18.03 -7.26 -22.96
C ARG A 401 16.58 -7.70 -22.74
N LEU A 402 15.68 -7.11 -23.52
CA LEU A 402 14.28 -7.48 -23.56
C LEU A 402 13.95 -8.30 -24.81
N THR A 403 12.95 -9.18 -24.70
CA THR A 403 12.37 -9.90 -25.84
C THR A 403 10.87 -9.87 -25.75
N ALA A 404 10.20 -9.64 -26.89
CA ALA A 404 8.76 -9.79 -27.02
C ALA A 404 8.42 -11.03 -27.87
N LYS A 405 7.45 -11.83 -27.42
CA LYS A 405 6.96 -13.01 -28.15
C LYS A 405 5.45 -13.16 -27.96
N PRO A 406 4.75 -13.83 -28.89
CA PRO A 406 3.36 -14.23 -28.67
C PRO A 406 3.23 -15.09 -27.41
N VAL A 407 2.14 -14.94 -26.66
CA VAL A 407 1.85 -15.76 -25.46
C VAL A 407 1.76 -17.25 -25.78
N SER A 408 1.38 -17.62 -27.01
CA SER A 408 1.41 -19.01 -27.49
C SER A 408 2.81 -19.65 -27.50
N ALA A 409 3.88 -18.83 -27.43
CA ALA A 409 5.26 -19.32 -27.33
C ALA A 409 5.68 -19.68 -25.89
N ILE A 410 4.84 -19.43 -24.88
CA ILE A 410 5.08 -19.85 -23.50
C ILE A 410 4.96 -21.38 -23.46
N ARG A 411 6.09 -22.07 -23.24
CA ARG A 411 6.14 -23.52 -23.12
C ARG A 411 5.50 -23.98 -21.80
N GLU A 412 4.90 -25.16 -21.79
CA GLU A 412 4.53 -25.83 -20.53
C GLU A 412 5.77 -26.01 -19.65
N GLY A 413 5.65 -25.71 -18.35
CA GLY A 413 6.75 -25.85 -17.38
C GLY A 413 7.61 -24.60 -17.16
N VAL A 414 7.26 -23.44 -17.74
CA VAL A 414 7.78 -22.15 -17.20
C VAL A 414 7.34 -22.07 -15.74
N ASP A 415 8.25 -21.61 -14.86
CA ASP A 415 8.11 -21.42 -13.40
C ASP A 415 7.06 -20.34 -13.06
N ILE A 416 5.83 -20.58 -13.55
CA ILE A 416 4.63 -19.82 -13.29
C ILE A 416 4.03 -20.47 -12.04
N PRO A 417 3.80 -19.70 -10.96
CA PRO A 417 3.27 -20.25 -9.72
C PRO A 417 1.96 -20.98 -10.03
N ARG A 418 1.80 -22.22 -9.60
CA ARG A 418 0.49 -22.85 -9.65
C ARG A 418 -0.28 -22.37 -8.41
N PRO A 419 -1.32 -21.54 -8.57
CA PRO A 419 -2.18 -21.24 -7.43
C PRO A 419 -2.79 -22.55 -6.94
N LEU A 420 -2.80 -22.79 -5.63
CA LEU A 420 -3.50 -23.93 -5.03
C LEU A 420 -5.02 -23.72 -5.03
N VAL A 421 -5.47 -22.47 -5.27
CA VAL A 421 -6.87 -22.06 -5.33
C VAL A 421 -7.12 -21.17 -6.56
#